data_AF-A0A1Q9BQG1-F1
#
_entry.id   AF-A0A1Q9BQG1-F1
#
_cell.length_a   1.000
_cell.length_b   1.000
_cell.length_c   1.000
_cell.angle_alpha   90.00
_cell.angle_beta   90.00
_cell.angle_gamma   90.00
#
_symmetry.space_group_name_H-M   'P 1'
#
loop_
_entity.id
_entity.type
_entity.pdbx_description
1 polymer ?
#
loop_
_entity_poly.entity_id
_entity_poly.type
_entity_poly.pdbx_seq_one_letter_code
_entity_poly.pdbx_strand_id
1 'polypeptide(L)'
;MARRKIRVGSRGPSRAANSKVKILCAYRKCKSLQDCKNVGSRLQLRRSQTCLESCRKSLRADARLLKFCCPRHLEQCKLAAPQQPKRGPREVLSPDQIVHLLKVLCQDGAPWAAVAALLQLTVAERGSCIMHCRFRWLQQLGPDSAGVPAIDIEQVNKKTLARHVPIPGQLARLLHGWIHERPLQGKQSQWPFHGQGNDPEAFLFPSANVQGKRVWDRCMTRQAFHLRLQRACRIIQQERTVLRRQSVKSPPFKHPFKDMDMSKIGSHSFKRSSHVFECVDLSNIGTHSFKRSSITLLKQKCTSAAVLQSISGTTTRTLERYYDQPTTSRQLQALGDTFEGIWGPLQEQ
;
A
#
# COMPACT_ATOMS: atom_id res chain seq x y z
N MET A 1 3.01 -7.78 -29.55
CA MET A 1 4.22 -6.99 -29.18
C MET A 1 5.17 -7.87 -28.37
N ALA A 2 6.20 -8.42 -29.03
CA ALA A 2 7.16 -9.31 -28.40
C ALA A 2 8.12 -8.54 -27.48
N ARG A 3 8.28 -9.01 -26.24
CA ARG A 3 9.27 -8.49 -25.29
C ARG A 3 10.68 -8.78 -25.82
N ARG A 4 11.42 -7.73 -26.21
CA ARG A 4 12.86 -7.81 -26.51
C ARG A 4 13.60 -8.38 -25.28
N LYS A 5 14.11 -9.60 -25.39
CA LYS A 5 15.09 -10.17 -24.45
C LYS A 5 16.34 -9.29 -24.47
N ILE A 6 16.68 -8.70 -23.32
CA ILE A 6 17.94 -7.98 -23.13
C ILE A 6 19.05 -9.04 -23.20
N ARG A 7 19.85 -9.03 -24.27
CA ARG A 7 21.08 -9.83 -24.35
C ARG A 7 22.01 -9.37 -23.22
N VAL A 8 22.25 -10.24 -22.25
CA VAL A 8 23.39 -10.13 -21.34
C VAL A 8 24.62 -10.16 -22.24
N GLY A 9 25.35 -9.04 -22.31
CA GLY A 9 26.52 -8.92 -23.18
C GLY A 9 27.46 -10.09 -22.93
N SER A 10 27.78 -10.81 -23.99
CA SER A 10 28.81 -11.84 -24.00
C SER A 10 30.09 -11.25 -23.38
N ARG A 11 30.65 -11.97 -22.41
CA ARG A 11 31.99 -11.65 -21.90
C ARG A 11 32.91 -11.72 -23.12
N GLY A 12 33.51 -10.59 -23.50
CA GLY A 12 34.59 -10.60 -24.47
C GLY A 12 35.71 -11.53 -24.01
N PRO A 13 36.58 -12.00 -24.92
CA PRO A 13 37.65 -12.93 -24.58
C PRO A 13 38.52 -12.39 -23.44
N SER A 14 38.95 -13.30 -22.57
CA SER A 14 39.99 -13.03 -21.56
C SER A 14 41.20 -12.42 -22.26
N ARG A 15 41.54 -11.18 -21.95
CA ARG A 15 42.71 -10.52 -22.56
C ARG A 15 43.99 -11.06 -21.92
N ALA A 16 45.01 -11.30 -22.73
CA ALA A 16 46.33 -11.81 -22.32
C ALA A 16 46.89 -11.09 -21.07
N ALA A 17 47.55 -11.86 -20.21
CA ALA A 17 48.11 -11.42 -18.93
C ALA A 17 49.08 -10.23 -19.06
N ASN A 18 49.70 -10.06 -20.24
CA ASN A 18 50.69 -9.01 -20.54
C ASN A 18 50.12 -7.83 -21.34
N SER A 19 48.81 -7.60 -21.28
CA SER A 19 48.19 -6.43 -21.90
C SER A 19 48.74 -5.14 -21.27
N LYS A 20 49.50 -4.36 -22.05
CA LYS A 20 50.09 -3.06 -21.63
C LYS A 20 49.06 -2.03 -21.15
N VAL A 21 47.77 -2.23 -21.45
CA VAL A 21 46.69 -1.30 -21.09
C VAL A 21 46.09 -1.67 -19.73
N LYS A 22 46.49 -0.95 -18.69
CA LYS A 22 45.90 -1.02 -17.34
C LYS A 22 44.61 -0.19 -17.29
N ILE A 23 43.59 -0.70 -16.61
CA ILE A 23 42.35 0.04 -16.30
C ILE A 23 42.40 0.42 -14.82
N LEU A 24 42.60 1.71 -14.52
CA LEU A 24 42.62 2.17 -13.13
C LEU A 24 41.22 2.25 -12.52
N CYS A 25 41.17 2.29 -11.19
CA CYS A 25 39.95 2.59 -10.45
C CYS A 25 39.34 3.93 -10.91
N ALA A 26 38.03 3.94 -11.17
CA ALA A 26 37.33 5.12 -11.66
C ALA A 26 37.22 6.26 -10.64
N TYR A 27 37.35 6.00 -9.34
CA TYR A 27 37.27 7.03 -8.30
C TYR A 27 38.46 7.99 -8.35
N ARG A 28 38.18 9.30 -8.40
CA ARG A 28 39.18 10.35 -8.61
C ARG A 28 40.25 10.41 -7.53
N LYS A 29 39.87 10.20 -6.26
CA LYS A 29 40.81 10.29 -5.11
C LYS A 29 41.51 8.96 -4.80
N CYS A 30 41.27 7.91 -5.58
CA CYS A 30 41.94 6.62 -5.39
C CYS A 30 43.42 6.74 -5.79
N LYS A 31 44.35 6.39 -4.88
CA LYS A 31 45.80 6.34 -5.17
C LYS A 31 46.30 4.96 -5.61
N SER A 32 45.44 3.93 -5.54
CA SER A 32 45.83 2.57 -5.94
C SER A 32 46.14 2.50 -7.44
N LEU A 33 47.27 1.88 -7.76
CA LEU A 33 47.71 1.56 -9.12
C LEU A 33 47.27 0.16 -9.58
N GLN A 34 46.43 -0.50 -8.79
CA GLN A 34 45.88 -1.82 -9.10
C GLN A 34 45.07 -1.77 -10.40
N ASP A 35 45.36 -2.71 -11.31
CA ASP A 35 44.58 -2.88 -12.52
C ASP A 35 43.19 -3.45 -12.17
N CYS A 36 42.16 -2.64 -12.40
CA CYS A 36 40.76 -2.95 -12.14
C CYS A 36 40.08 -3.65 -13.33
N LYS A 37 40.83 -4.07 -14.35
CA LYS A 37 40.28 -4.69 -15.56
C LYS A 37 39.44 -5.94 -15.28
N ASN A 38 39.82 -6.77 -14.32
CA ASN A 38 39.15 -8.05 -14.02
C ASN A 38 38.37 -8.05 -12.69
N VAL A 39 37.97 -6.88 -12.18
CA VAL A 39 37.15 -6.84 -10.96
C VAL A 39 35.78 -7.48 -11.21
N GLY A 40 35.28 -8.19 -10.19
CA GLY A 40 33.96 -8.84 -10.25
C GLY A 40 32.83 -7.83 -10.51
N SER A 41 31.69 -8.31 -11.03
CA SER A 41 30.53 -7.47 -11.37
C SER A 41 30.01 -6.60 -10.23
N ARG A 42 30.26 -7.01 -8.98
CA ARG A 42 29.92 -6.26 -7.75
C ARG A 42 30.69 -4.94 -7.61
N LEU A 43 31.82 -4.79 -8.30
CA LEU A 43 32.68 -3.60 -8.29
C LEU A 43 32.61 -2.82 -9.62
N GLN A 44 31.52 -3.02 -10.37
CA GLN A 44 31.26 -2.34 -11.63
C GLN A 44 29.97 -1.53 -11.52
N LEU A 45 29.96 -0.33 -12.08
CA LEU A 45 28.79 0.54 -12.13
C LEU A 45 28.57 1.08 -13.55
N ARG A 46 27.32 1.17 -14.00
CA ARG A 46 27.03 1.81 -15.30
C ARG A 46 27.34 3.29 -15.22
N ARG A 47 27.93 3.86 -16.27
CA ARG A 47 28.24 5.30 -16.32
C ARG A 47 27.02 6.18 -16.04
N SER A 48 25.83 5.76 -16.49
CA SER A 48 24.55 6.46 -16.22
C SER A 48 24.09 6.42 -14.75
N GLN A 49 24.75 5.64 -13.90
CA GLN A 49 24.48 5.52 -12.47
C GLN A 49 25.62 6.11 -11.63
N THR A 50 26.58 6.80 -12.26
CA THR A 50 27.82 7.27 -11.61
C THR A 50 27.90 8.79 -11.58
N CYS A 51 28.23 9.37 -10.43
CA CYS A 51 28.57 10.76 -10.26
C CYS A 51 29.93 11.01 -10.92
N LEU A 52 29.91 11.56 -12.14
CA LEU A 52 31.11 11.79 -12.94
C LEU A 52 32.08 12.80 -12.30
N GLU A 53 31.57 13.71 -11.46
CA GLU A 53 32.39 14.68 -10.70
C GLU A 53 33.32 13.99 -9.69
N SER A 54 32.84 12.88 -9.10
CA SER A 54 33.62 12.05 -8.18
C SER A 54 34.58 11.09 -8.91
N CYS A 55 34.48 11.00 -10.23
CA CYS A 55 35.27 10.11 -11.06
C CYS A 55 36.50 10.79 -11.68
N ARG A 56 37.46 9.99 -12.13
CA ARG A 56 38.65 10.49 -12.83
C ARG A 56 38.26 11.19 -14.14
N LYS A 57 38.93 12.32 -14.43
CA LYS A 57 38.77 13.03 -15.71
C LYS A 57 39.29 12.24 -16.90
N SER A 58 40.24 11.32 -16.69
CA SER A 58 40.83 10.45 -17.72
C SER A 58 39.93 9.28 -18.15
N LEU A 59 38.71 9.18 -17.63
CA LEU A 59 37.76 8.15 -18.09
C LEU A 59 37.33 8.44 -19.53
N ARG A 60 37.38 7.41 -20.38
CA ARG A 60 36.90 7.53 -21.76
C ARG A 60 35.42 7.91 -21.79
N ALA A 61 35.05 8.80 -22.72
CA ALA A 61 33.69 9.31 -22.86
C ALA A 61 32.68 8.20 -23.22
N ASP A 62 33.12 7.20 -23.99
CA ASP A 62 32.34 6.07 -24.49
C ASP A 62 32.22 4.89 -23.50
N ALA A 63 32.87 4.97 -22.34
CA ALA A 63 32.88 3.89 -21.37
C ALA A 63 31.48 3.66 -20.76
N ARG A 64 30.83 2.53 -21.09
CA ARG A 64 29.50 2.16 -20.56
C ARG A 64 29.54 1.70 -19.11
N LEU A 65 30.65 1.08 -18.69
CA LEU A 65 30.86 0.51 -17.36
C LEU A 65 32.15 1.07 -16.76
N LEU A 66 32.06 1.50 -15.51
CA LEU A 66 33.18 1.99 -14.71
C LEU A 66 33.53 0.94 -13.66
N LYS A 67 34.82 0.78 -13.40
CA LYS A 67 35.36 -0.28 -12.53
C LYS A 67 36.04 0.34 -11.31
N PHE A 68 35.87 -0.29 -10.15
CA PHE A 68 36.38 0.19 -8.87
C PHE A 68 37.21 -0.90 -8.20
N CYS A 69 38.27 -0.51 -7.49
CA CYS A 69 39.09 -1.48 -6.74
C CYS A 69 38.42 -1.98 -5.45
N CYS A 70 37.43 -1.25 -4.91
CA CYS A 70 36.74 -1.65 -3.68
C CYS A 70 35.30 -1.05 -3.59
N PRO A 71 34.43 -1.59 -2.70
CA PRO A 71 33.04 -1.13 -2.57
C PRO A 71 32.92 0.33 -2.13
N ARG A 72 33.81 0.81 -1.25
CA ARG A 72 33.80 2.19 -0.75
C ARG A 72 33.91 3.21 -1.90
N HIS A 73 34.83 2.98 -2.84
CA HIS A 73 35.01 3.85 -4.00
C HIS A 73 33.82 3.81 -4.96
N LEU A 74 33.22 2.63 -5.13
CA LEU A 74 32.00 2.48 -5.90
C LEU A 74 30.86 3.30 -5.31
N GLU A 75 30.62 3.18 -4.00
CA GLU A 75 29.55 3.92 -3.32
C GLU A 75 29.79 5.44 -3.33
N GLN A 76 31.04 5.89 -3.17
CA GLN A 76 31.39 7.32 -3.31
C GLN A 76 31.16 7.88 -4.72
N CYS A 77 31.23 7.03 -5.74
CA CYS A 77 30.98 7.43 -7.12
C CYS A 77 29.56 7.15 -7.59
N LYS A 78 28.72 6.49 -6.79
CA LYS A 78 27.37 6.16 -7.17
C LYS A 78 26.54 7.45 -7.15
N LEU A 79 25.83 7.75 -8.24
CA LEU A 79 24.79 8.77 -8.18
C LEU A 79 23.87 8.38 -7.04
N ALA A 80 23.62 9.30 -6.11
CA ALA A 80 22.49 9.16 -5.21
C ALA A 80 21.31 8.81 -6.11
N ALA A 81 20.67 7.67 -5.85
CA ALA A 81 19.49 7.27 -6.62
C ALA A 81 18.61 8.53 -6.69
N PRO A 82 18.13 8.95 -7.88
CA PRO A 82 17.28 10.13 -7.98
C PRO A 82 16.28 9.98 -6.86
N GLN A 83 16.26 10.95 -5.93
CA GLN A 83 15.42 10.85 -4.73
C GLN A 83 14.07 10.46 -5.27
N GLN A 84 13.63 9.22 -4.98
CA GLN A 84 12.36 8.77 -5.54
C GLN A 84 11.39 9.87 -5.18
N PRO A 85 10.68 10.46 -6.16
CA PRO A 85 9.84 11.62 -5.93
C PRO A 85 9.08 11.31 -4.65
N LYS A 86 9.27 12.16 -3.61
CA LYS A 86 8.78 11.87 -2.26
C LYS A 86 7.35 11.41 -2.45
N ARG A 87 7.10 10.12 -2.23
CA ARG A 87 5.79 9.55 -2.58
C ARG A 87 4.77 10.42 -1.86
N GLY A 88 3.78 10.88 -2.61
CA GLY A 88 2.73 11.71 -2.07
C GLY A 88 2.07 11.06 -0.85
N PRO A 89 1.26 11.83 -0.11
CA PRO A 89 0.45 11.25 0.96
C PRO A 89 -0.31 10.02 0.44
N ARG A 90 -0.44 9.00 1.28
CA ARG A 90 -1.13 7.75 0.92
C ARG A 90 -2.61 8.02 0.73
N GLU A 91 -3.22 7.44 -0.30
CA GLU A 91 -4.65 7.66 -0.57
C GLU A 91 -5.53 7.29 0.62
N VAL A 92 -6.52 8.13 0.87
CA VAL A 92 -7.64 7.87 1.77
C VAL A 92 -8.74 7.24 0.93
N LEU A 93 -9.31 6.13 1.41
CA LEU A 93 -10.32 5.36 0.70
C LEU A 93 -11.70 5.66 1.28
N SER A 94 -12.69 5.86 0.41
CA SER A 94 -14.10 5.90 0.80
C SER A 94 -14.62 4.50 1.22
N PRO A 95 -15.76 4.40 1.91
CA PRO A 95 -16.36 3.11 2.24
C PRO A 95 -16.59 2.21 1.02
N ASP A 96 -17.10 2.75 -0.09
CA ASP A 96 -17.33 1.99 -1.32
C ASP A 96 -16.02 1.47 -1.93
N GLN A 97 -14.98 2.29 -1.91
CA GLN A 97 -13.64 1.91 -2.37
C GLN A 97 -13.04 0.80 -1.51
N ILE A 98 -13.22 0.88 -0.18
CA ILE A 98 -12.81 -0.17 0.75
C ILE A 98 -13.54 -1.47 0.41
N VAL A 99 -14.87 -1.47 0.32
CA VAL A 99 -15.66 -2.66 0.01
C VAL A 99 -15.24 -3.27 -1.33
N HIS A 100 -15.07 -2.45 -2.37
CA HIS A 100 -14.62 -2.91 -3.69
C HIS A 100 -13.22 -3.53 -3.62
N LEU A 101 -12.28 -2.90 -2.91
CA LEU A 101 -10.92 -3.43 -2.74
C LEU A 101 -10.91 -4.76 -1.98
N LEU A 102 -11.72 -4.92 -0.93
CA LEU A 102 -11.85 -6.18 -0.19
C LEU A 102 -12.40 -7.30 -1.10
N LYS A 103 -13.41 -7.00 -1.93
CA LYS A 103 -13.95 -7.95 -2.92
C LYS A 103 -12.88 -8.38 -3.92
N VAL A 104 -12.12 -7.44 -4.47
CA VAL A 104 -11.02 -7.72 -5.42
C VAL A 104 -9.94 -8.60 -4.77
N LEU A 105 -9.60 -8.37 -3.49
CA LEU A 105 -8.64 -9.21 -2.76
C LEU A 105 -9.13 -10.67 -2.62
N CYS A 106 -10.40 -10.88 -2.32
CA CYS A 106 -10.99 -12.22 -2.29
C CYS A 106 -10.97 -12.88 -3.68
N GLN A 107 -11.39 -12.14 -4.72
CA GLN A 107 -11.41 -12.61 -6.11
C GLN A 107 -10.00 -12.92 -6.66
N ASP A 108 -8.96 -12.21 -6.20
CA ASP A 108 -7.55 -12.50 -6.53
C ASP A 108 -7.01 -13.76 -5.83
N GLY A 109 -7.81 -14.39 -4.95
CA GLY A 109 -7.39 -15.54 -4.16
C GLY A 109 -6.52 -15.16 -2.95
N ALA A 110 -6.75 -13.97 -2.37
CA ALA A 110 -6.13 -13.52 -1.13
C ALA A 110 -7.17 -13.06 -0.09
N PRO A 111 -8.15 -13.90 0.29
CA PRO A 111 -9.17 -13.55 1.30
C PRO A 111 -8.53 -13.17 2.65
N TRP A 112 -7.42 -13.80 3.04
CA TRP A 112 -6.65 -13.42 4.23
C TRP A 112 -6.22 -11.94 4.21
N ALA A 113 -5.93 -11.38 3.02
CA ALA A 113 -5.48 -9.99 2.89
C ALA A 113 -6.67 -9.03 3.02
N ALA A 114 -7.86 -9.48 2.62
CA ALA A 114 -9.10 -8.75 2.87
C ALA A 114 -9.39 -8.67 4.38
N VAL A 115 -9.29 -9.81 5.10
CA VAL A 115 -9.46 -9.84 6.57
C VAL A 115 -8.40 -8.97 7.26
N ALA A 116 -7.13 -9.05 6.85
CA ALA A 116 -6.09 -8.20 7.38
C ALA A 116 -6.35 -6.70 7.14
N ALA A 117 -6.82 -6.32 5.95
CA ALA A 117 -7.20 -4.94 5.65
C ALA A 117 -8.39 -4.47 6.51
N LEU A 118 -9.38 -5.34 6.72
CA LEU A 118 -10.53 -5.09 7.57
C LEU A 118 -10.11 -4.85 9.03
N LEU A 119 -9.32 -5.76 9.60
CA LEU A 119 -8.78 -5.58 10.96
C LEU A 119 -7.94 -4.30 11.07
N GLN A 120 -7.11 -4.01 10.06
CA GLN A 120 -6.32 -2.79 10.03
C GLN A 120 -7.18 -1.52 10.03
N LEU A 121 -8.32 -1.54 9.33
CA LEU A 121 -9.30 -0.46 9.33
C LEU A 121 -9.98 -0.33 10.69
N THR A 122 -10.38 -1.44 11.31
CA THR A 122 -11.09 -1.43 12.60
C THR A 122 -10.24 -0.83 13.72
N VAL A 123 -8.97 -1.24 13.83
CA VAL A 123 -8.11 -0.81 14.94
C VAL A 123 -7.10 0.29 14.58
N ALA A 124 -7.22 0.87 13.37
CA ALA A 124 -6.34 1.90 12.85
C ALA A 124 -4.83 1.61 13.03
N GLU A 125 -4.42 0.34 12.87
CA GLU A 125 -3.04 -0.07 13.12
C GLU A 125 -2.15 0.01 11.88
N ARG A 126 -0.84 -0.15 12.09
CA ARG A 126 0.13 -0.35 11.01
C ARG A 126 -0.01 -1.78 10.48
N GLY A 127 0.00 -1.95 9.17
CA GLY A 127 -0.06 -3.29 8.56
C GLY A 127 1.02 -4.26 9.03
N SER A 128 2.19 -3.79 9.47
CA SER A 128 3.20 -4.68 10.09
C SER A 128 2.75 -5.25 11.43
N CYS A 129 1.98 -4.50 12.23
CA CYS A 129 1.42 -4.97 13.49
C CYS A 129 0.30 -5.98 13.24
N ILE A 130 -0.62 -5.69 12.32
CA ILE A 130 -1.73 -6.60 11.98
C ILE A 130 -1.26 -7.97 11.51
N MET A 131 -0.14 -8.05 10.79
CA MET A 131 0.41 -9.35 10.39
C MET A 131 0.85 -10.23 11.57
N HIS A 132 1.15 -9.65 12.73
CA HIS A 132 1.50 -10.39 13.95
C HIS A 132 0.29 -10.78 14.79
N CYS A 133 -0.93 -10.47 14.34
CA CYS A 133 -2.15 -10.81 15.06
C CYS A 133 -2.24 -12.32 15.30
N ARG A 134 -2.60 -12.71 16.53
CA ARG A 134 -2.81 -14.09 16.99
C ARG A 134 -4.27 -14.31 17.36
N PHE A 135 -4.73 -15.57 17.40
CA PHE A 135 -6.14 -15.84 17.72
C PHE A 135 -6.53 -15.32 19.10
N ARG A 136 -5.62 -15.33 20.07
CA ARG A 136 -5.81 -14.70 21.39
C ARG A 136 -6.06 -13.20 21.35
N TRP A 137 -5.81 -12.51 20.24
CA TRP A 137 -6.19 -11.10 20.13
C TRP A 137 -7.70 -10.96 19.98
N LEU A 138 -8.39 -11.96 19.44
CA LEU A 138 -9.83 -11.92 19.19
C LEU A 138 -10.58 -12.36 20.45
N GLN A 139 -11.13 -11.39 21.17
CA GLN A 139 -11.83 -11.61 22.42
C GLN A 139 -13.34 -11.61 22.20
N GLN A 140 -14.03 -12.53 22.86
CA GLN A 140 -15.49 -12.49 22.99
C GLN A 140 -16.24 -12.46 21.64
N LEU A 141 -15.76 -13.19 20.64
CA LEU A 141 -16.36 -13.21 19.29
C LEU A 141 -17.65 -14.04 19.20
N GLY A 142 -17.82 -15.00 20.10
CA GLY A 142 -18.93 -15.96 20.05
C GLY A 142 -20.31 -15.29 20.22
N PRO A 143 -21.36 -15.83 19.58
CA PRO A 143 -22.72 -15.30 19.73
C PRO A 143 -23.22 -15.35 21.19
N ASP A 144 -22.75 -16.35 21.94
CA ASP A 144 -23.13 -16.59 23.34
C ASP A 144 -22.18 -15.91 24.35
N SER A 145 -21.23 -15.12 23.87
CA SER A 145 -20.33 -14.38 24.74
C SER A 145 -21.10 -13.28 25.48
N ALA A 146 -21.03 -13.29 26.81
CA ALA A 146 -21.57 -12.21 27.66
C ALA A 146 -20.73 -10.91 27.59
N GLY A 147 -19.46 -11.00 27.14
CA GLY A 147 -18.54 -9.86 27.08
C GLY A 147 -18.67 -9.03 25.80
N VAL A 148 -18.21 -7.78 25.86
CA VAL A 148 -18.09 -6.92 24.67
C VAL A 148 -16.99 -7.48 23.76
N PRO A 149 -17.29 -7.78 22.47
CA PRO A 149 -16.28 -8.25 21.55
C PRO A 149 -15.19 -7.22 21.35
N ALA A 150 -13.94 -7.69 21.33
CA ALA A 150 -12.79 -6.79 21.29
C ALA A 150 -11.57 -7.41 20.59
N ILE A 151 -10.61 -6.55 20.29
CA ILE A 151 -9.28 -6.92 19.81
C ILE A 151 -8.23 -6.46 20.83
N ASP A 152 -7.55 -7.42 21.45
CA ASP A 152 -6.41 -7.20 22.33
C ASP A 152 -5.12 -7.11 21.52
N ILE A 153 -4.62 -5.89 21.33
CA ILE A 153 -3.40 -5.64 20.61
C ILE A 153 -2.25 -5.69 21.62
N GLU A 154 -1.32 -6.61 21.42
CA GLU A 154 -0.10 -6.68 22.25
C GLU A 154 1.01 -5.77 21.71
N GLN A 155 2.02 -5.52 22.55
CA GLN A 155 3.21 -4.80 22.12
C GLN A 155 4.11 -5.71 21.25
N VAL A 156 3.89 -5.70 19.94
CA VAL A 156 4.71 -6.47 18.98
C VAL A 156 6.02 -5.79 18.58
N ASN A 157 6.20 -4.52 18.94
CA ASN A 157 7.44 -3.76 18.76
C ASN A 157 7.41 -2.46 19.59
N LYS A 158 8.54 -1.75 19.68
CA LYS A 158 8.68 -0.47 20.42
C LYS A 158 7.73 0.67 19.97
N LYS A 159 7.02 0.52 18.85
CA LYS A 159 6.11 1.54 18.30
C LYS A 159 4.62 1.15 18.40
N THR A 160 4.30 -0.10 18.71
CA THR A 160 2.91 -0.53 18.92
C THR A 160 2.62 -0.41 20.41
N LEU A 161 1.55 0.28 20.76
CA LEU A 161 1.07 0.33 22.14
C LEU A 161 0.09 -0.81 22.37
N ALA A 162 0.30 -1.56 23.46
CA ALA A 162 -0.63 -2.58 23.90
C ALA A 162 -1.94 -1.91 24.34
N ARG A 163 -3.08 -2.47 23.94
CA ARG A 163 -4.42 -1.92 24.25
C ARG A 163 -5.55 -2.87 23.88
N HIS A 164 -6.68 -2.66 24.52
CA HIS A 164 -7.95 -3.32 24.25
C HIS A 164 -8.82 -2.42 23.36
N VAL A 165 -9.27 -2.92 22.21
CA VAL A 165 -10.12 -2.15 21.27
C VAL A 165 -11.47 -2.85 21.10
N PRO A 166 -12.56 -2.29 21.65
CA PRO A 166 -13.91 -2.81 21.40
C PRO A 166 -14.23 -2.79 19.91
N ILE A 167 -14.92 -3.82 19.41
CA ILE A 167 -15.34 -3.91 18.01
C ILE A 167 -16.86 -4.02 17.90
N PRO A 168 -17.46 -3.60 16.76
CA PRO A 168 -18.89 -3.78 16.55
C PRO A 168 -19.29 -5.25 16.54
N GLY A 169 -20.43 -5.59 17.14
CA GLY A 169 -20.94 -6.96 17.18
C GLY A 169 -21.16 -7.58 15.79
N GLN A 170 -21.47 -6.77 14.76
CA GLN A 170 -21.55 -7.27 13.38
C GLN A 170 -20.20 -7.78 12.87
N LEU A 171 -19.11 -7.07 13.18
CA LEU A 171 -17.77 -7.51 12.81
C LEU A 171 -17.38 -8.76 13.59
N ALA A 172 -17.71 -8.82 14.88
CA ALA A 172 -17.44 -9.98 15.72
C ALA A 172 -18.12 -11.24 15.16
N ARG A 173 -19.42 -11.16 14.82
CA ARG A 173 -20.15 -12.25 14.18
C ARG A 173 -19.57 -12.67 12.84
N LEU A 174 -19.13 -11.71 12.01
CA LEU A 174 -18.46 -12.02 10.74
C LEU A 174 -17.15 -12.78 10.96
N LEU A 175 -16.32 -12.34 11.91
CA LEU A 175 -15.07 -13.01 12.23
C LEU A 175 -15.32 -14.41 12.81
N HIS A 176 -16.27 -14.55 13.74
CA HIS A 176 -16.68 -15.84 14.30
C HIS A 176 -17.13 -16.80 13.20
N GLY A 177 -18.07 -16.36 12.35
CA GLY A 177 -18.59 -17.16 11.25
C GLY A 177 -17.47 -17.59 10.28
N TRP A 178 -16.52 -16.70 9.94
CA TRP A 178 -15.39 -17.08 9.10
C TRP A 178 -14.44 -18.07 9.77
N ILE A 179 -14.22 -17.96 11.08
CA ILE A 179 -13.28 -18.84 11.80
C ILE A 179 -13.87 -20.23 12.04
N HIS A 180 -15.14 -20.31 12.44
CA HIS A 180 -15.73 -21.53 12.99
C HIS A 180 -16.77 -22.20 12.08
N GLU A 181 -17.45 -21.44 11.22
CA GLU A 181 -18.61 -21.95 10.47
C GLU A 181 -18.31 -22.05 8.97
N ARG A 182 -18.08 -20.91 8.32
CA ARG A 182 -17.90 -20.78 6.89
C ARG A 182 -16.69 -19.90 6.56
N PRO A 183 -15.51 -20.50 6.33
CA PRO A 183 -14.31 -19.77 5.93
C PRO A 183 -14.55 -18.82 4.76
N LEU A 184 -13.96 -17.63 4.84
CA LEU A 184 -14.02 -16.62 3.79
C LEU A 184 -13.33 -17.16 2.53
N GLN A 185 -14.13 -17.39 1.49
CA GLN A 185 -13.67 -17.96 0.23
C GLN A 185 -13.09 -16.89 -0.70
N GLY A 186 -12.00 -17.24 -1.36
CA GLY A 186 -11.47 -16.58 -2.54
C GLY A 186 -11.37 -17.54 -3.71
N LYS A 187 -10.91 -17.07 -4.87
CA LYS A 187 -10.91 -17.87 -6.12
C LYS A 187 -10.13 -19.20 -6.04
N GLN A 188 -9.06 -19.24 -5.25
CA GLN A 188 -8.14 -20.40 -5.16
C GLN A 188 -7.67 -20.67 -3.72
N SER A 189 -8.27 -20.00 -2.73
CA SER A 189 -7.86 -20.11 -1.34
C SER A 189 -8.98 -19.64 -0.42
N GLN A 190 -8.83 -19.89 0.87
CA GLN A 190 -9.75 -19.43 1.90
C GLN A 190 -8.99 -18.85 3.09
N TRP A 191 -9.72 -18.13 3.96
CA TRP A 191 -9.27 -17.78 5.29
C TRP A 191 -10.34 -18.16 6.34
N PRO A 192 -9.98 -18.86 7.44
CA PRO A 192 -8.68 -19.44 7.73
C PRO A 192 -8.21 -20.44 6.66
N PHE A 193 -6.89 -20.64 6.56
CA PHE A 193 -6.33 -21.59 5.59
C PHE A 193 -6.75 -23.03 5.93
N HIS A 194 -6.81 -23.90 4.93
CA HIS A 194 -7.07 -25.32 5.17
C HIS A 194 -6.03 -25.91 6.14
N GLY A 195 -6.50 -26.54 7.23
CA GLY A 195 -5.65 -27.09 8.28
C GLY A 195 -5.05 -26.06 9.25
N GLN A 196 -5.45 -24.78 9.18
CA GLN A 196 -5.06 -23.78 10.17
C GLN A 196 -5.88 -24.02 11.46
N GLY A 197 -5.19 -24.37 12.55
CA GLY A 197 -5.81 -24.42 13.87
C GLY A 197 -6.19 -23.03 14.38
N ASN A 198 -7.06 -23.00 15.39
CA ASN A 198 -7.53 -21.82 16.11
C ASN A 198 -6.90 -21.69 17.50
N ASP A 199 -5.72 -22.31 17.70
CA ASP A 199 -4.95 -22.19 18.94
C ASP A 199 -4.71 -20.71 19.27
N PRO A 200 -4.88 -20.27 20.55
CA PRO A 200 -4.74 -18.87 20.93
C PRO A 200 -3.40 -18.24 20.52
N GLU A 201 -2.31 -19.03 20.50
CA GLU A 201 -0.98 -18.58 20.12
C GLU A 201 -0.72 -18.64 18.60
N ALA A 202 -1.58 -19.30 17.83
CA ALA A 202 -1.42 -19.36 16.38
C ALA A 202 -1.63 -17.98 15.74
N PHE A 203 -0.81 -17.67 14.73
CA PHE A 203 -1.00 -16.46 13.92
C PHE A 203 -2.29 -16.54 13.10
N LEU A 204 -3.04 -15.44 13.03
CA LEU A 204 -4.18 -15.32 12.10
C LEU A 204 -3.72 -15.45 10.64
N PHE A 205 -2.53 -14.93 10.35
CA PHE A 205 -1.99 -14.81 8.99
C PHE A 205 -0.63 -15.53 8.89
N PRO A 206 -0.62 -16.87 8.87
CA PRO A 206 0.62 -17.64 8.75
C PRO A 206 1.26 -17.45 7.37
N SER A 207 2.59 -17.49 7.34
CA SER A 207 3.39 -17.37 6.14
C SER A 207 3.34 -18.64 5.30
N ALA A 208 3.99 -18.59 4.14
CA ALA A 208 4.29 -19.77 3.34
C ALA A 208 5.79 -19.81 3.01
N ASN A 209 6.33 -21.01 2.82
CA ASN A 209 7.68 -21.22 2.32
C ASN A 209 7.75 -20.95 0.79
N VAL A 210 8.94 -21.13 0.20
CA VAL A 210 9.17 -20.90 -1.24
C VAL A 210 8.37 -21.84 -2.15
N GLN A 211 7.93 -22.98 -1.63
CA GLN A 211 7.09 -23.97 -2.34
C GLN A 211 5.59 -23.69 -2.17
N GLY A 212 5.21 -22.67 -1.39
CA GLY A 212 3.82 -22.35 -1.08
C GLY A 212 3.21 -23.15 0.07
N LYS A 213 3.97 -24.05 0.71
CA LYS A 213 3.53 -24.77 1.91
C LYS A 213 3.45 -23.81 3.10
N ARG A 214 2.39 -23.92 3.89
CA ARG A 214 2.17 -23.07 5.07
C ARG A 214 3.20 -23.32 6.15
N VAL A 215 3.60 -22.23 6.82
CA VAL A 215 4.53 -22.21 7.95
C VAL A 215 3.77 -21.55 9.10
N TRP A 216 3.22 -22.37 10.01
CA TRP A 216 2.22 -21.96 11.00
C TRP A 216 2.80 -21.11 12.13
N ASP A 217 4.05 -21.36 12.49
CA ASP A 217 4.85 -20.70 13.52
C ASP A 217 5.44 -19.35 13.07
N ARG A 218 5.21 -18.95 11.81
CA ARG A 218 5.74 -17.71 11.25
C ARG A 218 4.63 -16.86 10.66
N CYS A 219 4.53 -15.62 11.14
CA CYS A 219 3.61 -14.65 10.54
C CYS A 219 4.01 -14.23 9.13
N MET A 220 3.02 -13.81 8.37
CA MET A 220 3.21 -13.24 7.04
C MET A 220 3.89 -11.87 7.12
N THR A 221 4.69 -11.53 6.11
CA THR A 221 5.39 -10.24 6.12
C THR A 221 4.50 -9.10 5.66
N ARG A 222 4.76 -7.89 6.18
CA ARG A 222 4.18 -6.63 5.66
C ARG A 222 4.38 -6.50 4.13
N GLN A 223 5.52 -6.97 3.63
CA GLN A 223 5.83 -6.92 2.20
C GLN A 223 4.90 -7.82 1.38
N ALA A 224 4.62 -9.05 1.85
CA ALA A 224 3.67 -9.95 1.21
C ALA A 224 2.26 -9.33 1.16
N PHE A 225 1.81 -8.72 2.25
CA PHE A 225 0.55 -7.97 2.28
C PHE A 225 0.54 -6.81 1.29
N HIS A 226 1.60 -5.99 1.26
CA HIS A 226 1.72 -4.90 0.31
C HIS A 226 1.69 -5.37 -1.16
N LEU A 227 2.35 -6.48 -1.49
CA LEU A 227 2.35 -7.04 -2.84
C LEU A 227 0.94 -7.49 -3.28
N ARG A 228 0.13 -8.02 -2.36
CA ARG A 228 -1.28 -8.35 -2.64
C ARG A 228 -2.13 -7.11 -2.89
N LEU A 229 -1.94 -6.05 -2.11
CA LEU A 229 -2.60 -4.76 -2.37
C LEU A 229 -2.22 -4.20 -3.74
N GLN A 230 -0.93 -4.24 -4.10
CA GLN A 230 -0.48 -3.79 -5.42
C GLN A 230 -1.08 -4.61 -6.57
N ARG A 231 -1.26 -5.92 -6.36
CA ARG A 231 -1.91 -6.79 -7.34
C ARG A 231 -3.40 -6.46 -7.48
N ALA A 232 -4.12 -6.27 -6.37
CA ALA A 232 -5.50 -5.82 -6.39
C ALA A 232 -5.65 -4.45 -7.11
N CYS A 233 -4.75 -3.51 -6.86
CA CYS A 233 -4.73 -2.21 -7.57
C CYS A 233 -4.55 -2.37 -9.09
N ARG A 234 -3.76 -3.35 -9.55
CA ARG A 234 -3.63 -3.63 -11.00
C ARG A 234 -4.92 -4.19 -11.59
N ILE A 235 -5.65 -5.03 -10.85
CA ILE A 235 -6.96 -5.56 -11.27
C ILE A 235 -7.95 -4.40 -11.40
N ILE A 236 -8.04 -3.54 -10.38
CA ILE A 236 -8.89 -2.33 -10.41
C ILE A 236 -8.51 -1.42 -11.59
N GLN A 237 -7.23 -1.25 -11.90
CA GLN A 237 -6.80 -0.48 -13.07
C GLN A 237 -7.28 -1.10 -14.40
N GLN A 238 -7.32 -2.43 -14.49
CA GLN A 238 -7.87 -3.13 -15.65
C GLN A 238 -9.38 -2.92 -15.75
N GLU A 239 -10.11 -3.05 -14.64
CA GLU A 239 -11.56 -2.77 -14.56
C GLU A 239 -11.88 -1.35 -15.02
N ARG A 240 -11.14 -0.34 -14.52
CA ARG A 240 -11.25 1.06 -14.99
C ARG A 240 -11.06 1.19 -16.50
N THR A 241 -10.07 0.51 -17.05
CA THR A 241 -9.76 0.56 -18.48
C THR A 241 -10.89 -0.05 -19.32
N VAL A 242 -11.48 -1.15 -18.84
CA VAL A 242 -12.63 -1.79 -19.51
C VAL A 242 -13.85 -0.88 -19.50
N LEU A 243 -14.21 -0.30 -18.35
CA LEU A 243 -15.35 0.62 -18.24
C LEU A 243 -15.19 1.86 -19.13
N ARG A 244 -13.98 2.46 -19.16
CA ARG A 244 -13.68 3.60 -20.05
C ARG A 244 -13.83 3.25 -21.54
N ARG A 245 -13.46 2.03 -21.94
CA ARG A 245 -13.66 1.56 -23.32
C ARG A 245 -15.13 1.36 -23.66
N GLN A 246 -15.91 0.83 -22.71
CA GLN A 246 -17.35 0.65 -22.88
C GLN A 246 -18.07 1.99 -22.99
N SER A 247 -17.69 2.99 -22.19
CA SER A 247 -18.30 4.33 -22.25
C SER A 247 -18.04 5.08 -23.56
N VAL A 248 -16.94 4.78 -24.26
CA VAL A 248 -16.61 5.38 -25.56
C VAL A 248 -17.34 4.70 -26.72
N LYS A 249 -17.71 3.43 -26.58
CA LYS A 249 -18.41 2.66 -27.62
C LYS A 249 -19.92 2.88 -27.66
N SER A 250 -20.51 3.45 -26.60
CA SER A 250 -21.90 3.87 -26.65
C SER A 250 -22.03 4.95 -27.74
N PRO A 251 -22.95 4.81 -28.72
CA PRO A 251 -23.16 5.84 -29.73
C PRO A 251 -23.34 7.18 -29.03
N PRO A 252 -22.87 8.30 -29.61
CA PRO A 252 -23.10 9.61 -29.03
C PRO A 252 -24.60 9.71 -28.77
N PHE A 253 -24.96 9.73 -27.49
CA PHE A 253 -26.34 9.89 -27.09
C PHE A 253 -26.77 11.19 -27.77
N LYS A 254 -27.62 11.09 -28.80
CA LYS A 254 -28.26 12.26 -29.41
C LYS A 254 -29.08 12.84 -28.28
N HIS A 255 -28.50 13.82 -27.59
CA HIS A 255 -29.09 14.39 -26.40
C HIS A 255 -30.45 14.96 -26.85
N PRO A 256 -31.58 14.45 -26.34
CA PRO A 256 -32.91 14.94 -26.74
C PRO A 256 -33.11 16.40 -26.32
N PHE A 257 -32.16 16.96 -25.58
CA PHE A 257 -32.13 18.30 -25.04
C PHE A 257 -31.03 19.17 -25.68
N LYS A 258 -30.77 19.02 -26.99
CA LYS A 258 -29.77 19.86 -27.68
C LYS A 258 -30.08 21.36 -27.58
N ASP A 259 -31.33 21.70 -27.26
CA ASP A 259 -31.84 23.07 -27.11
C ASP A 259 -32.21 23.43 -25.65
N MET A 260 -31.87 22.59 -24.67
CA MET A 260 -32.21 22.85 -23.26
C MET A 260 -31.01 23.42 -22.50
N ASP A 261 -31.21 24.56 -21.86
CA ASP A 261 -30.21 25.27 -21.07
C ASP A 261 -29.71 24.42 -19.89
N MET A 262 -28.47 23.93 -20.01
CA MET A 262 -27.81 23.07 -19.04
C MET A 262 -27.49 23.77 -17.72
N SER A 263 -27.66 25.10 -17.62
CA SER A 263 -27.51 25.84 -16.35
C SER A 263 -28.63 25.55 -15.34
N LYS A 264 -29.79 25.02 -15.80
CA LYS A 264 -30.97 24.73 -14.96
C LYS A 264 -31.09 23.28 -14.51
N ILE A 265 -30.30 22.36 -15.06
CA ILE A 265 -30.31 20.95 -14.67
C ILE A 265 -29.18 20.74 -13.66
N GLY A 266 -29.54 20.59 -12.39
CA GLY A 266 -28.59 20.29 -11.32
C GLY A 266 -27.64 19.14 -11.70
N SER A 267 -26.38 19.27 -11.31
CA SER A 267 -25.23 18.41 -11.62
C SER A 267 -25.35 16.93 -11.18
N HIS A 268 -26.54 16.50 -10.75
CA HIS A 268 -26.84 15.16 -10.26
C HIS A 268 -27.37 14.19 -11.33
N SER A 269 -27.87 14.67 -12.48
CA SER A 269 -28.64 13.83 -13.43
C SER A 269 -27.83 13.10 -14.52
N PHE A 270 -26.51 13.31 -14.62
CA PHE A 270 -25.66 12.60 -15.60
C PHE A 270 -24.56 11.78 -14.92
N LYS A 271 -24.92 10.92 -13.98
CA LYS A 271 -24.00 9.87 -13.50
C LYS A 271 -23.80 8.82 -14.60
N ARG A 272 -22.94 9.13 -15.58
CA ARG A 272 -22.23 8.06 -16.30
C ARG A 272 -21.61 7.16 -15.25
N SER A 273 -21.81 5.85 -15.38
CA SER A 273 -21.27 4.82 -14.47
C SER A 273 -19.74 4.86 -14.48
N SER A 274 -19.16 5.78 -13.71
CA SER A 274 -17.72 5.90 -13.50
C SER A 274 -17.27 4.86 -12.47
N HIS A 275 -16.05 4.36 -12.64
CA HIS A 275 -15.50 3.42 -11.68
C HIS A 275 -15.36 4.11 -10.31
N VAL A 276 -15.62 3.41 -9.20
CA VAL A 276 -15.47 3.95 -7.83
C VAL A 276 -14.05 4.44 -7.47
N PHE A 277 -13.06 4.15 -8.33
CA PHE A 277 -11.65 4.55 -8.19
C PHE A 277 -11.20 5.54 -9.28
N GLU A 278 -12.15 6.17 -9.99
CA GLU A 278 -11.82 7.00 -11.15
C GLU A 278 -10.89 8.17 -10.81
N CYS A 279 -11.06 8.75 -9.62
CA CYS A 279 -10.26 9.88 -9.14
C CYS A 279 -9.14 9.48 -8.16
N VAL A 280 -8.83 8.18 -8.02
CA VAL A 280 -7.82 7.69 -7.06
C VAL A 280 -6.53 7.31 -7.77
N ASP A 281 -5.39 7.78 -7.24
CA ASP A 281 -4.08 7.29 -7.64
C ASP A 281 -3.79 5.93 -7.00
N LEU A 282 -4.07 4.88 -7.77
CA LEU A 282 -3.86 3.49 -7.36
C LEU A 282 -2.39 3.17 -7.02
N SER A 283 -1.42 3.97 -7.48
CA SER A 283 0.00 3.78 -7.14
C SER A 283 0.34 4.19 -5.70
N ASN A 284 -0.48 5.07 -5.12
CA ASN A 284 -0.33 5.57 -3.76
C ASN A 284 -1.06 4.69 -2.73
N ILE A 285 -1.93 3.78 -3.15
CA ILE A 285 -2.56 2.79 -2.25
C ILE A 285 -1.48 1.86 -1.68
N GLY A 286 -1.45 1.76 -0.34
CA GLY A 286 -0.56 0.85 0.37
C GLY A 286 -1.12 0.48 1.73
N THR A 287 -0.35 -0.26 2.52
CA THR A 287 -0.82 -0.70 3.85
C THR A 287 -1.20 0.48 4.73
N HIS A 288 -0.54 1.64 4.58
CA HIS A 288 -0.84 2.82 5.39
C HIS A 288 -2.12 3.55 4.97
N SER A 289 -2.63 3.31 3.75
CA SER A 289 -3.91 3.87 3.28
C SER A 289 -5.06 3.45 4.19
N PHE A 290 -5.06 2.22 4.69
CA PHE A 290 -6.10 1.74 5.62
C PHE A 290 -6.09 2.48 6.95
N LYS A 291 -4.90 2.73 7.53
CA LYS A 291 -4.80 3.53 8.75
C LYS A 291 -5.30 4.96 8.53
N ARG A 292 -4.91 5.62 7.43
CA ARG A 292 -5.42 6.95 7.09
C ARG A 292 -6.93 6.93 6.90
N SER A 293 -7.44 5.99 6.12
CA SER A 293 -8.89 5.83 5.87
C SER A 293 -9.67 5.64 7.16
N SER A 294 -9.20 4.75 8.05
CA SER A 294 -9.80 4.53 9.36
C SER A 294 -9.87 5.81 10.19
N ILE A 295 -8.76 6.53 10.34
CA ILE A 295 -8.73 7.78 11.10
C ILE A 295 -9.63 8.85 10.46
N THR A 296 -9.63 8.98 9.13
CA THR A 296 -10.50 9.94 8.44
C THR A 296 -11.97 9.62 8.66
N LEU A 297 -12.38 8.35 8.54
CA LEU A 297 -13.75 7.90 8.76
C LEU A 297 -14.17 8.05 10.24
N LEU A 298 -13.31 7.68 11.18
CA LEU A 298 -13.57 7.86 12.60
C LEU A 298 -13.72 9.34 12.96
N LYS A 299 -12.88 10.23 12.41
CA LYS A 299 -13.00 11.69 12.62
C LYS A 299 -14.27 12.32 12.03
N GLN A 300 -14.94 11.66 11.10
CA GLN A 300 -16.25 12.11 10.62
C GLN A 300 -17.37 11.87 11.66
N LYS A 301 -17.15 10.97 12.62
CA LYS A 301 -18.16 10.57 13.61
C LYS A 301 -17.75 10.81 15.06
N CYS A 302 -16.46 10.97 15.33
CA CYS A 302 -15.92 11.17 16.67
C CYS A 302 -14.97 12.37 16.67
N THR A 303 -15.30 13.37 17.48
CA THR A 303 -14.49 14.58 17.67
C THR A 303 -13.39 14.37 18.72
N SER A 304 -13.52 13.38 19.61
CA SER A 304 -12.58 13.13 20.70
C SER A 304 -11.27 12.51 20.22
N ALA A 305 -10.20 13.30 20.24
CA ALA A 305 -8.85 12.83 19.95
C ALA A 305 -8.38 11.73 20.91
N ALA A 306 -8.82 11.76 22.17
CA ALA A 306 -8.49 10.74 23.17
C ALA A 306 -9.06 9.36 22.78
N VAL A 307 -10.30 9.30 22.29
CA VAL A 307 -10.91 8.07 21.77
C VAL A 307 -10.17 7.56 20.53
N LEU A 308 -9.80 8.45 19.61
CA LEU A 308 -9.02 8.05 18.43
C LEU A 308 -7.62 7.55 18.79
N GLN A 309 -7.00 8.15 19.80
CA GLN A 309 -5.71 7.72 20.33
C GLN A 309 -5.82 6.34 20.99
N SER A 310 -6.86 6.08 21.79
CA SER A 310 -7.07 4.77 22.43
C SER A 310 -7.36 3.66 21.41
N ILE A 311 -8.07 3.95 20.32
CA ILE A 311 -8.29 2.98 19.24
C ILE A 311 -7.00 2.74 18.44
N SER A 312 -6.32 3.81 18.01
CA SER A 312 -5.25 3.73 17.01
C SER A 312 -3.85 3.54 17.56
N GLY A 313 -3.67 3.65 18.89
CA GLY A 313 -2.36 3.64 19.55
C GLY A 313 -1.44 4.75 19.05
N THR A 314 -2.00 5.85 18.54
CA THR A 314 -1.25 6.96 17.90
C THR A 314 -1.50 8.24 18.66
N THR A 315 -0.42 8.99 18.92
CA THR A 315 -0.54 10.26 19.65
C THR A 315 -1.41 11.26 18.91
N THR A 316 -2.20 12.02 19.65
CA THR A 316 -3.08 13.08 19.12
C THR A 316 -2.35 14.02 18.14
N ARG A 317 -1.16 14.51 18.51
CA ARG A 317 -0.31 15.34 17.64
C ARG A 317 -0.01 14.69 16.28
N THR A 318 0.23 13.38 16.26
CA THR A 318 0.52 12.65 15.02
C THR A 318 -0.75 12.46 14.19
N LEU A 319 -1.88 12.15 14.83
CA LEU A 319 -3.17 12.01 14.19
C LEU A 319 -3.56 13.31 13.46
N GLU A 320 -3.50 14.44 14.15
CA GLU A 320 -3.81 15.76 13.58
C GLU A 320 -2.87 16.15 12.45
N ARG A 321 -1.55 15.92 12.61
CA ARG A 321 -0.57 16.37 11.62
C ARG A 321 -0.56 15.56 10.33
N TYR A 322 -0.81 14.26 10.39
CA TYR A 322 -0.54 13.35 9.27
C TYR A 322 -1.75 12.56 8.76
N TYR A 323 -2.77 12.36 9.60
CA TYR A 323 -3.92 11.51 9.28
C TYR A 323 -5.20 12.31 9.14
N ASP A 324 -5.35 13.40 9.88
CA ASP A 324 -6.49 14.28 9.73
C ASP A 324 -6.43 15.01 8.39
N GLN A 325 -7.47 14.83 7.59
CA GLN A 325 -7.70 15.63 6.39
C GLN A 325 -9.07 16.28 6.51
N PRO A 326 -9.14 17.63 6.39
CA PRO A 326 -10.39 18.34 6.42
C PRO A 326 -11.12 18.10 5.10
N THR A 327 -11.84 16.98 5.00
CA THR A 327 -12.65 16.65 3.83
C THR A 327 -13.73 17.72 3.64
N THR A 328 -14.09 18.04 2.40
CA THR A 328 -15.16 19.00 2.08
C THR A 328 -16.46 18.70 2.83
N SER A 329 -16.85 17.43 2.95
CA SER A 329 -18.03 17.03 3.72
C SER A 329 -17.94 17.43 5.21
N ARG A 330 -16.77 17.32 5.84
CA ARG A 330 -16.55 17.76 7.24
C ARG A 330 -16.53 19.27 7.36
N GLN A 331 -15.99 19.98 6.37
CA GLN A 331 -16.02 21.43 6.35
C GLN A 331 -17.46 21.93 6.21
N LEU A 332 -18.22 21.35 5.28
CA LEU A 332 -19.64 21.68 5.08
C LEU A 332 -20.48 21.32 6.31
N GLN A 333 -20.26 20.15 6.92
CA GLN A 333 -20.94 19.79 8.15
C GLN A 333 -20.59 20.75 9.28
N ALA A 334 -19.31 21.07 9.49
CA ALA A 334 -18.91 22.02 10.53
C ALA A 334 -19.51 23.42 10.31
N LEU A 335 -19.56 23.90 9.06
CA LEU A 335 -20.22 25.15 8.72
C LEU A 335 -21.74 25.04 8.95
N GLY A 336 -22.37 23.95 8.51
CA GLY A 336 -23.78 23.65 8.76
C GLY A 336 -24.11 23.70 10.24
N ASP A 337 -23.50 22.82 11.03
CA ASP A 337 -23.71 22.71 12.47
C ASP A 337 -23.44 24.05 13.22
N THR A 338 -22.54 24.91 12.72
CA THR A 338 -22.23 26.21 13.34
C THR A 338 -23.21 27.31 12.96
N PHE A 339 -23.67 27.34 11.70
CA PHE A 339 -24.44 28.45 11.14
C PHE A 339 -25.93 28.10 10.90
N GLU A 340 -26.38 26.88 11.22
CA GLU A 340 -27.77 26.44 11.06
C GLU A 340 -28.77 27.39 11.73
N GLY A 341 -28.47 27.86 12.95
CA GLY A 341 -29.31 28.83 13.67
C GLY A 341 -29.35 30.24 13.06
N ILE A 342 -28.44 30.57 12.13
CA ILE A 342 -28.43 31.85 11.41
C ILE A 342 -29.18 31.70 10.08
N TRP A 343 -29.01 30.57 9.38
CA TRP A 343 -29.63 30.36 8.07
C TRP A 343 -31.12 30.03 8.15
N GLY A 344 -31.57 29.32 9.19
CA GLY A 344 -32.99 28.98 9.37
C GLY A 344 -33.92 30.20 9.29
N PRO A 345 -33.72 31.23 10.13
CA PRO A 345 -34.56 32.43 10.11
C PRO A 345 -34.51 33.23 8.80
N LEU A 346 -33.41 33.15 8.05
CA LEU A 346 -33.24 33.84 6.76
C LEU A 346 -33.96 33.13 5.60
N GLN A 347 -34.29 31.84 5.75
CA GLN A 347 -35.04 31.09 4.73
C GLN A 347 -36.57 31.25 4.88
N GLU A 348 -37.03 31.77 6.01
CA GLU A 348 -38.45 32.01 6.30
C GLU A 348 -38.93 33.41 5.87
N GLN A 349 -38.07 34.22 5.25
CA GLN A 349 -38.37 35.51 4.60
C GLN A 349 -38.41 35.34 3.09
#